data_AF-A0A8E2J8V0-F1
#
_entry.id   AF-A0A8E2J8V0-F1
#
_cell.length_a   1.000
_cell.length_b   1.000
_cell.length_c   1.000
_cell.angle_alpha   90.00
_cell.angle_beta   90.00
_cell.angle_gamma   90.00
#
_symmetry.space_group_name_H-M   'P 1'
#
loop_
_entity.id
_entity.type
_entity.pdbx_description
1 polymer ?
#
loop_
_entity_poly.entity_id
_entity_poly.type
_entity_poly.pdbx_seq_one_letter_code
_entity_poly.pdbx_strand_id
1 'polypeptide(L)'
;MAARLEGFLIGEDGTVGRSGSTSAGAVETNTAVWSPALPTAFEKARDATIFTRLGTRHSQKELKAAFETTPDVDQTFCLSVNNVILVFSASRDEHIMHCRKVLQMLQDHSMHADINGCVFNSSKSTDAGIRLEQVGDNKVFLVINQGVPKR
;
A
#
# COMPACT_ATOMS: atom_id res chain seq x y z
N MET A 1 9.62 -33.36 34.23
CA MET A 1 8.74 -32.23 33.89
C MET A 1 9.23 -31.64 32.57
N ALA A 2 8.59 -31.98 31.45
CA ALA A 2 8.92 -31.44 30.14
C ALA A 2 7.87 -30.38 29.78
N ALA A 3 8.32 -29.16 29.46
CA ALA A 3 7.47 -28.04 29.09
C ALA A 3 6.85 -28.29 27.70
N ARG A 4 5.52 -28.27 27.65
CA ARG A 4 4.71 -28.42 26.45
C ARG A 4 4.43 -27.02 25.89
N LEU A 5 5.14 -26.61 24.84
CA LEU A 5 4.80 -25.40 24.06
C LEU A 5 3.93 -25.86 22.88
N GLU A 6 2.63 -25.98 23.15
CA GLU A 6 1.61 -26.25 22.12
C GLU A 6 1.40 -25.01 21.25
N GLY A 7 1.42 -25.17 19.93
CA GLY A 7 0.69 -24.22 19.09
C GLY A 7 1.10 -24.08 17.64
N PHE A 8 2.27 -24.54 17.18
CA PHE A 8 2.70 -24.30 15.80
C PHE A 8 2.97 -25.60 15.02
N LEU A 9 2.40 -25.69 13.83
CA LEU A 9 2.62 -26.75 12.85
C LEU A 9 3.39 -26.17 11.67
N ILE A 10 4.42 -26.88 11.21
CA ILE A 10 5.18 -26.52 10.01
C ILE A 10 4.70 -27.45 8.88
N GLY A 11 4.14 -26.89 7.81
CA GLY A 11 3.78 -27.60 6.59
C GLY A 11 5.02 -28.01 5.79
N GLU A 12 4.88 -29.03 4.96
CA GLU A 12 5.97 -29.57 4.12
C GLU A 12 6.49 -28.57 3.06
N ASP A 13 5.77 -27.46 2.85
CA ASP A 13 6.14 -26.31 2.02
C ASP A 13 6.83 -25.17 2.81
N GLY A 14 7.13 -25.39 4.10
CA GLY A 14 7.76 -24.40 4.98
C GLY A 14 6.79 -23.39 5.60
N THR A 15 5.47 -23.57 5.44
CA THR A 15 4.47 -22.68 6.05
C THR A 15 4.29 -22.99 7.54
N VAL A 16 4.23 -21.95 8.39
CA VAL A 16 4.04 -22.12 9.84
C VAL A 16 2.61 -21.69 10.22
N GLY A 17 1.78 -22.65 10.63
CA GLY A 17 0.37 -22.43 11.02
C GLY A 17 0.12 -22.66 12.51
N ARG A 18 -0.81 -21.91 13.12
CA ARG A 18 -1.18 -22.08 14.53
C ARG A 18 -2.34 -23.08 14.66
N SER A 19 -2.19 -24.11 15.50
CA SER A 19 -3.23 -25.12 15.70
C SER A 19 -4.49 -24.44 16.28
N GLY A 20 -5.56 -24.40 15.49
CA GLY A 20 -6.83 -23.73 15.82
C GLY A 20 -7.30 -22.69 14.80
N SER A 21 -6.52 -22.32 13.78
CA SER A 21 -7.03 -21.49 12.66
C SER A 21 -7.50 -22.39 11.53
N THR A 22 -8.81 -22.45 11.33
CA THR A 22 -9.41 -22.97 10.08
C THR A 22 -8.79 -22.24 8.89
N SER A 23 -8.18 -23.00 8.00
CA SER A 23 -7.50 -22.50 6.81
C SER A 23 -8.48 -21.82 5.84
N ALA A 24 -8.50 -20.49 5.81
CA ALA A 24 -8.89 -19.70 4.65
C ALA A 24 -8.44 -18.24 4.84
N GLY A 25 -7.48 -17.80 4.03
CA GLY A 25 -7.03 -16.41 3.93
C GLY A 25 -5.66 -16.20 4.53
N ALA A 26 -4.69 -15.84 3.70
CA ALA A 26 -3.51 -15.14 4.19
C ALA A 26 -4.01 -13.99 5.08
N VAL A 27 -3.50 -13.88 6.29
CA VAL A 27 -3.79 -12.70 7.11
C VAL A 27 -3.27 -11.51 6.30
N GLU A 28 -4.17 -10.68 5.78
CA GLU A 28 -3.79 -9.43 5.15
C GLU A 28 -3.16 -8.58 6.25
N THR A 29 -1.83 -8.63 6.32
CA THR A 29 -1.08 -7.76 7.21
C THR A 29 -1.29 -6.33 6.74
N ASN A 30 -1.44 -5.39 7.66
CA ASN A 30 -1.54 -3.97 7.35
C ASN A 30 -0.18 -3.37 6.92
N THR A 31 0.77 -4.20 6.48
CA THR A 31 2.13 -3.83 6.14
C THR A 31 2.54 -4.47 4.81
N ALA A 32 3.36 -3.76 4.04
CA ALA A 32 3.94 -4.25 2.80
C ALA A 32 5.37 -3.72 2.65
N VAL A 33 6.24 -4.50 2.00
CA VAL A 33 7.55 -4.01 1.58
C VAL A 33 7.42 -3.44 0.18
N TRP A 34 7.78 -2.16 0.03
CA TRP A 34 7.80 -1.48 -1.25
C TRP A 34 9.24 -1.23 -1.69
N SER A 35 9.67 -1.99 -2.70
CA SER A 35 10.98 -1.90 -3.34
C SER A 35 10.77 -1.51 -4.79
N PRO A 36 10.78 -0.22 -5.13
CA PRO A 36 10.46 0.21 -6.47
C PRO A 36 11.57 -0.19 -7.46
N ALA A 37 11.18 -0.63 -8.65
CA ALA A 37 12.13 -0.97 -9.72
C ALA A 37 12.72 0.28 -10.41
N LEU A 38 11.99 1.40 -10.40
CA LEU A 38 12.43 2.66 -11.01
C LEU A 38 13.37 3.40 -10.04
N PRO A 39 14.61 3.73 -10.46
CA PRO A 39 15.63 4.27 -9.57
C PRO A 39 15.27 5.58 -8.85
N THR A 40 14.31 6.35 -9.39
CA THR A 40 13.89 7.67 -8.87
C THR A 40 12.62 7.61 -8.02
N ALA A 41 11.91 6.48 -8.01
CA ALA A 41 10.63 6.36 -7.33
C ALA A 41 10.79 6.48 -5.81
N PHE A 42 11.88 5.91 -5.28
CA PHE A 42 12.19 6.00 -3.86
C PHE A 42 12.40 7.45 -3.42
N GLU A 43 13.24 8.22 -4.13
CA GLU A 43 13.48 9.64 -3.83
C GLU A 43 12.20 10.46 -3.96
N LYS A 44 11.39 10.20 -5.00
CA LYS A 44 10.11 10.91 -5.15
C LYS A 44 9.14 10.63 -4.00
N ALA A 45 9.07 9.40 -3.49
CA ALA A 45 8.25 9.07 -2.33
C ALA A 45 8.81 9.70 -1.04
N ARG A 46 10.13 9.73 -0.88
CA ARG A 46 10.83 10.33 0.27
C ARG A 46 10.69 11.85 0.31
N ASP A 47 10.84 12.50 -0.83
CA ASP A 47 10.93 13.96 -0.96
C ASP A 47 9.55 14.58 -1.30
N ALA A 48 8.49 13.77 -1.42
CA ALA A 48 7.13 14.24 -1.64
C ALA A 48 6.64 15.11 -0.47
N THR A 49 5.88 16.15 -0.83
CA THR A 49 5.32 17.14 0.10
C THR A 49 3.79 17.08 0.15
N ILE A 50 3.18 16.33 -0.76
CA ILE A 50 1.73 16.18 -0.88
C ILE A 50 1.39 14.71 -1.07
N PHE A 51 0.48 14.23 -0.23
CA PHE A 51 0.04 12.84 -0.18
C PHE A 51 -1.49 12.77 -0.27
N THR A 52 -2.00 11.86 -1.08
CA THR A 52 -3.41 11.51 -1.14
C THR A 52 -3.58 10.02 -0.97
N ARG A 53 -4.34 9.63 0.05
CA ARG A 53 -4.83 8.28 0.25
C ARG A 53 -6.13 8.10 -0.52
N LEU A 54 -6.17 7.10 -1.38
CA LEU A 54 -7.38 6.62 -2.04
C LEU A 54 -7.71 5.23 -1.47
N GLY A 55 -8.65 5.18 -0.53
CA GLY A 55 -9.23 3.91 -0.12
C GLY A 55 -10.09 3.35 -1.24
N THR A 56 -10.03 2.04 -1.48
CA THR A 56 -10.84 1.36 -2.50
C THR A 56 -11.61 0.21 -1.88
N ARG A 57 -12.65 -0.26 -2.56
CA ARG A 57 -13.40 -1.48 -2.17
C ARG A 57 -12.82 -2.76 -2.79
N HIS A 58 -11.61 -2.67 -3.32
CA HIS A 58 -10.98 -3.68 -4.16
C HIS A 58 -9.79 -4.29 -3.43
N SER A 59 -9.54 -5.57 -3.70
CA SER A 59 -8.42 -6.30 -3.13
C SER A 59 -7.08 -5.78 -3.64
N GLN A 60 -6.01 -6.04 -2.90
CA GLN A 60 -4.65 -5.72 -3.35
C GLN A 60 -4.31 -6.37 -4.70
N LYS A 61 -4.83 -7.58 -4.95
CA LYS A 61 -4.62 -8.29 -6.21
C LYS A 61 -5.25 -7.56 -7.39
N GLU A 62 -6.47 -7.07 -7.24
CA GLU A 62 -7.16 -6.28 -8.27
C GLU A 62 -6.44 -4.96 -8.52
N LEU A 63 -6.02 -4.25 -7.47
CA LEU A 63 -5.24 -3.02 -7.61
C LEU A 63 -3.93 -3.26 -8.35
N LYS A 64 -3.20 -4.33 -8.00
CA LYS A 64 -1.95 -4.69 -8.67
C LYS A 64 -2.16 -4.98 -10.15
N ALA A 65 -3.20 -5.74 -10.50
CA ALA A 65 -3.54 -6.03 -11.89
C ALA A 65 -3.83 -4.74 -12.67
N ALA A 66 -4.58 -3.79 -12.08
CA ALA A 66 -4.87 -2.50 -12.71
C ALA A 66 -3.62 -1.65 -12.96
N PHE A 67 -2.64 -1.65 -12.05
CA PHE A 67 -1.36 -0.97 -12.26
C PHE A 67 -0.56 -1.60 -13.41
N GLU A 68 -0.53 -2.93 -13.51
CA GLU A 68 0.20 -3.64 -14.56
C GLU A 68 -0.37 -3.39 -15.97
N THR A 69 -1.68 -3.16 -16.07
CA THR A 69 -2.37 -2.87 -17.34
C THR A 69 -2.46 -1.38 -17.68
N THR A 70 -1.98 -0.49 -16.81
CA THR A 70 -2.09 0.97 -16.98
C THR A 70 -0.71 1.64 -16.99
N PRO A 71 -0.05 1.72 -18.16
CA PRO A 71 1.35 2.19 -18.24
C PRO A 71 1.53 3.65 -17.81
N ASP A 72 0.48 4.47 -17.86
CA ASP A 72 0.52 5.88 -17.42
C ASP A 72 0.53 6.06 -15.90
N VAL A 73 0.30 4.97 -15.14
CA VAL A 73 0.29 4.92 -13.69
C VAL A 73 1.42 4.03 -13.19
N ASP A 74 2.48 4.66 -12.69
CA ASP A 74 3.68 3.96 -12.26
C ASP A 74 4.10 4.29 -10.81
N GLN A 75 5.09 3.54 -10.34
CA GLN A 75 5.65 3.64 -9.00
C GLN A 75 6.37 4.96 -8.69
N THR A 76 6.56 5.86 -9.67
CA THR A 76 7.21 7.15 -9.43
C THR A 76 6.32 8.16 -8.72
N PHE A 77 5.01 7.93 -8.65
CA PHE A 77 4.07 8.84 -8.00
C PHE A 77 2.96 8.15 -7.20
N CYS A 78 2.90 6.81 -7.22
CA CYS A 78 1.95 6.08 -6.39
C CYS A 78 2.46 4.70 -5.97
N LEU A 79 1.85 4.15 -4.92
CA LEU A 79 2.04 2.77 -4.48
C LEU A 79 0.73 2.24 -3.88
N SER A 80 0.62 0.92 -3.71
CA SER A 80 -0.54 0.30 -3.04
C SER A 80 -0.15 -0.59 -1.87
N VAL A 81 -1.03 -0.62 -0.87
CA VAL A 81 -0.95 -1.49 0.32
C VAL A 81 -2.37 -1.86 0.75
N ASN A 82 -2.66 -3.15 0.91
CA ASN A 82 -4.03 -3.66 1.04
C ASN A 82 -4.95 -3.12 -0.07
N ASN A 83 -6.10 -2.56 0.30
CA ASN A 83 -7.09 -1.93 -0.56
C ASN A 83 -6.86 -0.42 -0.77
N VAL A 84 -5.65 0.09 -0.48
CA VAL A 84 -5.35 1.53 -0.50
C VAL A 84 -4.30 1.84 -1.56
N ILE A 85 -4.52 2.93 -2.30
CA ILE A 85 -3.50 3.56 -3.14
C ILE A 85 -3.03 4.84 -2.43
N LEU A 86 -1.72 4.99 -2.26
CA LEU A 86 -1.11 6.23 -1.83
C LEU A 86 -0.52 6.94 -3.06
N VAL A 87 -1.00 8.14 -3.34
CA VAL A 87 -0.44 9.05 -4.35
C VAL A 87 0.45 10.06 -3.66
N PHE A 88 1.63 10.32 -4.20
CA PHE A 88 2.61 11.25 -3.62
C PHE A 88 3.25 12.12 -4.70
N SER A 89 3.53 13.39 -4.40
CA SER A 89 4.10 14.35 -5.37
C SER A 89 4.86 15.48 -4.68
N ALA A 90 5.73 16.16 -5.42
CA ALA A 90 6.53 17.28 -4.92
C ALA A 90 5.82 18.63 -5.04
N SER A 91 4.91 18.79 -6.01
CA SER A 91 4.13 20.01 -6.24
C SER A 91 2.63 19.74 -6.41
N ARG A 92 1.83 20.78 -6.21
CA ARG A 92 0.36 20.69 -6.29
C ARG A 92 -0.14 20.36 -7.69
N ASP A 93 0.46 20.97 -8.71
CA ASP A 93 0.03 20.78 -10.11
C ASP A 93 0.31 19.34 -10.57
N GLU A 94 1.50 18.81 -10.26
CA GLU A 94 1.81 17.39 -10.44
C GLU A 94 0.84 16.51 -9.67
N HIS A 95 0.55 16.84 -8.42
CA HIS A 95 -0.33 16.03 -7.58
C HIS A 95 -1.74 15.90 -8.15
N ILE A 96 -2.29 17.00 -8.68
CA ILE A 96 -3.60 16.98 -9.34
C ILE A 96 -3.56 16.08 -10.57
N MET A 97 -2.51 16.15 -11.39
CA MET A 97 -2.36 15.28 -12.56
C MET A 97 -2.22 13.82 -12.16
N HIS A 98 -1.40 13.49 -11.15
CA HIS A 98 -1.23 12.14 -10.65
C HIS A 98 -2.53 11.57 -10.07
N CYS A 99 -3.26 12.33 -9.25
CA CYS A 99 -4.55 11.90 -8.74
C CYS A 99 -5.55 11.63 -9.86
N ARG A 100 -5.60 12.50 -10.89
CA ARG A 100 -6.46 12.28 -12.06
C ARG A 100 -6.11 11.00 -12.79
N LYS A 101 -4.82 10.72 -13.04
CA LYS A 101 -4.38 9.48 -13.68
C LYS A 101 -4.81 8.24 -12.89
N VAL A 102 -4.63 8.24 -11.57
CA VAL A 102 -5.04 7.10 -10.72
C VAL A 102 -6.57 6.95 -10.69
N LEU A 103 -7.32 8.05 -10.59
CA LEU A 103 -8.79 7.99 -10.63
C LEU A 103 -9.31 7.53 -12.00
N GLN A 104 -8.67 7.95 -13.10
CA GLN A 104 -8.99 7.48 -14.44
C GLN A 104 -8.71 5.98 -14.58
N MET A 105 -7.56 5.51 -14.09
CA MET A 105 -7.24 4.08 -14.04
C MET A 105 -8.34 3.28 -13.32
N LEU A 106 -8.77 3.74 -12.14
CA LEU A 106 -9.84 3.09 -11.41
C LEU A 106 -11.13 3.07 -12.23
N GLN A 107 -11.49 4.19 -12.86
CA GLN A 107 -12.68 4.27 -13.72
C GLN A 107 -12.62 3.29 -14.91
N ASP A 108 -11.48 3.25 -15.61
CA ASP A 108 -11.29 2.39 -16.79
C ASP A 108 -11.39 0.90 -16.44
N HIS A 109 -11.00 0.53 -15.22
CA HIS A 109 -11.09 -0.84 -14.70
C HIS A 109 -12.42 -1.12 -13.98
N SER A 110 -13.42 -0.22 -14.05
CA SER A 110 -14.69 -0.32 -13.32
C SER A 110 -14.50 -0.48 -11.80
N MET A 111 -13.42 0.07 -11.27
CA MET A 111 -13.08 0.11 -9.86
C MET A 111 -13.59 1.40 -9.22
N HIS A 112 -13.76 1.36 -7.90
CA HIS A 112 -14.38 2.43 -7.14
C HIS A 112 -13.56 2.76 -5.89
N ALA A 113 -13.26 4.04 -5.74
CA ALA A 113 -12.76 4.59 -4.49
C ALA A 113 -13.89 4.62 -3.45
N ASP A 114 -13.54 4.34 -2.19
CA ASP A 114 -14.43 4.52 -1.05
C ASP A 114 -14.13 5.85 -0.38
N ILE A 115 -15.05 6.80 -0.49
CA ILE A 115 -14.84 8.19 -0.03
C ILE A 115 -14.50 8.25 1.48
N ASN A 116 -15.04 7.33 2.28
CA ASN A 116 -14.75 7.24 3.71
C ASN A 116 -13.32 6.77 4.00
N GLY A 117 -12.70 6.08 3.03
CA GLY A 117 -11.32 5.61 3.09
C GLY A 117 -10.30 6.59 2.52
N CYS A 118 -10.73 7.74 1.98
CA CYS A 118 -9.89 8.70 1.28
C CYS A 118 -9.43 9.87 2.18
N VAL A 119 -8.21 10.32 1.97
CA VAL A 119 -7.64 11.53 2.60
C VAL A 119 -6.86 12.29 1.54
N PHE A 120 -7.19 13.57 1.32
CA PHE A 120 -6.65 14.34 0.21
C PHE A 120 -5.66 15.41 0.67
N ASN A 121 -4.58 15.59 -0.10
CA ASN A 121 -3.62 16.68 0.01
C ASN A 121 -2.98 16.84 1.41
N SER A 122 -2.67 15.73 2.07
CA SER A 122 -1.93 15.71 3.33
C SER A 122 -0.48 16.11 3.12
N SER A 123 0.10 16.88 4.04
CA SER A 123 1.51 17.28 3.99
C SER A 123 2.50 16.16 4.32
N LYS A 124 2.02 15.10 4.98
CA LYS A 124 2.81 13.93 5.36
C LYS A 124 2.05 12.66 5.02
N SER A 125 2.78 11.59 4.70
CA SER A 125 2.21 10.26 4.47
C SER A 125 1.43 9.77 5.70
N THR A 126 1.93 10.02 6.92
CA THR A 126 1.26 9.65 8.18
C THR A 126 -0.08 10.35 8.37
N ASP A 127 -0.18 11.60 7.91
CA ASP A 127 -1.43 12.38 7.96
C ASP A 127 -2.42 11.92 6.88
N ALA A 128 -1.94 11.16 5.88
CA ALA A 128 -2.78 10.38 4.97
C ALA A 128 -3.06 8.97 5.50
N GLY A 129 -2.53 8.58 6.67
CA GLY A 129 -2.75 7.27 7.27
C GLY A 129 -1.85 6.15 6.75
N ILE A 130 -0.76 6.49 6.06
CA ILE A 130 0.24 5.54 5.59
C ILE A 130 1.61 5.93 6.14
N ARG A 131 2.25 5.05 6.89
CA ARG A 131 3.61 5.28 7.36
C ARG A 131 4.61 4.66 6.39
N LEU A 132 5.62 5.44 6.00
CA LEU A 132 6.74 4.99 5.17
C LEU A 132 8.00 4.97 6.04
N GLU A 133 8.55 3.79 6.29
CA GLU A 133 9.78 3.61 7.08
C GLU A 133 10.88 3.06 6.19
N GLN A 134 12.00 3.77 6.05
CA GLN A 134 13.13 3.29 5.25
C GLN A 134 13.79 2.09 5.95
N VAL A 135 14.08 1.03 5.19
CA VAL A 135 14.70 -0.19 5.73
C VAL A 135 16.23 -0.09 5.62
N GLY A 136 16.87 0.35 6.70
CA GLY A 136 18.31 0.59 6.75
C GLY A 136 18.73 1.66 5.74
N ASP A 137 19.86 1.47 5.07
CA ASP A 137 20.36 2.38 4.03
C ASP A 137 19.85 2.03 2.62
N ASN A 138 18.90 1.10 2.51
CA ASN A 138 18.38 0.64 1.23
C ASN A 138 17.30 1.59 0.70
N LYS A 139 17.13 1.61 -0.62
CA LYS A 139 16.03 2.33 -1.30
C LYS A 139 14.72 1.53 -1.24
N VAL A 140 14.32 1.14 -0.03
CA VAL A 140 13.15 0.31 0.24
C VAL A 140 12.37 0.91 1.40
N PHE A 141 11.04 0.94 1.28
CA PHE A 141 10.14 1.32 2.38
C PHE A 141 9.41 0.10 2.93
N LEU A 142 9.35 -0.02 4.25
CA LEU A 142 8.27 -0.70 4.93
C LEU A 142 7.07 0.26 4.96
N VAL A 143 6.02 -0.12 4.24
CA VAL A 143 4.77 0.64 4.11
C VAL A 143 3.76 0.08 5.09
N ILE A 144 3.20 0.93 5.95
CA ILE A 144 2.29 0.51 7.02
C ILE A 144 0.99 1.29 6.89
N ASN A 145 -0.09 0.57 6.61
CA ASN A 145 -1.44 1.11 6.58
C ASN A 145 -1.95 1.28 8.01
N GLN A 146 -2.10 2.53 8.45
CA GLN A 146 -2.59 2.90 9.78
C GLN A 146 -4.10 3.17 9.80
N GLY A 147 -4.77 3.02 8.66
CA GLY A 147 -6.17 3.43 8.49
C GLY A 147 -6.32 4.95 8.29
N VAL A 148 -7.57 5.41 8.16
CA VAL A 148 -7.85 6.85 8.05
C VAL A 148 -7.57 7.51 9.40
N PRO A 149 -6.71 8.55 9.47
CA PRO A 149 -6.42 9.22 10.73
C PRO A 149 -7.69 9.82 11.35
N LYS A 150 -7.82 9.69 12.67
CA LYS A 150 -8.88 10.38 13.41
C LYS A 150 -8.59 11.87 13.40
N ARG A 151 -9.53 12.67 12.90
CA ARG A 151 -9.48 14.14 12.91
C ARG A 151 -9.81 14.67 14.29
#